data_AF-A0A8S9YI05-F1
#
_entry.id   AF-A0A8S9YI05-F1
#
_cell.length_a   1.000
_cell.length_b   1.000
_cell.length_c   1.000
_cell.angle_alpha   90.00
_cell.angle_beta   90.00
_cell.angle_gamma   90.00
#
_symmetry.space_group_name_H-M   'P 1'
#
loop_
_entity.id
_entity.type
_entity.pdbx_description
1 polymer ?
#
loop_
_entity_poly.entity_id
_entity_poly.type
_entity_poly.pdbx_seq_one_letter_code
_entity_poly.pdbx_strand_id
1 'polypeptide(L)' 'MGELPVFTCQAHVFTINPKTKKSWIPSSSKAVDVNFFYDSNKHCYRIISVEDSHAGKKVSGYL' A
#
# COMPACT_ATOMS: atom_id res chain seq x y z
N MET A 1 -8.87 -19.70 5.35
CA MET A 1 -8.61 -19.11 4.02
C MET A 1 -8.43 -17.62 4.22
N GLY A 2 -7.29 -17.05 3.85
CA GLY A 2 -7.05 -15.61 3.96
C GLY A 2 -7.94 -14.82 2.99
N GLU A 3 -8.10 -13.53 3.25
CA GLU A 3 -8.78 -12.59 2.34
C GLU A 3 -8.03 -12.57 0.99
N LEU A 4 -8.76 -12.67 -0.13
CA LEU A 4 -8.19 -12.55 -1.48
C LEU A 4 -8.44 -11.14 -2.02
N PRO A 5 -7.47 -10.55 -2.74
CA PRO A 5 -7.67 -9.24 -3.34
C PRO A 5 -8.69 -9.33 -4.49
N VAL A 6 -9.50 -8.29 -4.61
CA VAL A 6 -10.41 -8.07 -5.74
C VAL A 6 -9.62 -7.77 -7.02
N PHE A 7 -8.50 -7.06 -6.86
CA PHE A 7 -7.61 -6.69 -7.96
C PHE A 7 -6.18 -6.47 -7.45
N THR A 8 -5.20 -6.76 -8.30
CA THR A 8 -3.77 -6.55 -8.03
C THR A 8 -3.12 -5.92 -9.25
N CYS A 9 -2.29 -4.90 -9.03
CA CYS A 9 -1.40 -4.33 -10.06
C CYS A 9 0.00 -4.04 -9.49
N GLN A 10 0.98 -3.80 -10.36
CA GLN A 10 2.34 -3.41 -9.96
C GLN A 10 2.58 -1.92 -10.18
N ALA A 11 3.08 -1.24 -9.15
CA ALA A 11 3.40 0.18 -9.20
C ALA A 11 4.52 0.58 -8.23
N HIS A 12 5.20 1.70 -8.51
CA HIS A 12 6.03 2.38 -7.52
C HIS A 12 5.13 3.23 -6.63
N VAL A 13 5.30 3.11 -5.31
CA VAL A 13 4.44 3.81 -4.34
C VAL A 13 5.19 5.02 -3.79
N PHE A 14 4.53 6.17 -3.80
CA PHE A 14 5.02 7.42 -3.23
C PHE A 14 4.02 7.96 -2.21
N THR A 15 4.50 8.64 -1.18
CA THR A 15 3.67 9.36 -0.20
C THR A 15 4.01 10.84 -0.19
N ILE A 16 3.05 11.68 0.19
CA ILE A 16 3.30 13.12 0.34
C ILE A 16 4.14 13.34 1.59
N ASN A 17 5.15 14.20 1.48
CA ASN A 17 5.95 14.63 2.61
C ASN A 17 5.04 15.19 3.73
N PRO A 18 4.98 14.57 4.91
CA PRO A 18 4.01 14.95 5.94
C PRO A 18 4.30 16.33 6.54
N LYS A 19 5.56 16.82 6.45
CA LYS A 19 5.96 18.13 6.97
C LYS A 19 5.62 19.25 6.00
N THR A 20 6.01 19.09 4.73
CA THR A 20 5.89 20.18 3.74
C THR A 20 4.60 20.12 2.93
N LYS A 21 3.96 18.95 2.84
CA LYS A 21 2.77 18.68 2.02
C LYS A 21 2.89 19.07 0.54
N LYS A 22 4.11 19.25 0.04
CA LYS A 22 4.39 19.80 -1.30
C LYS A 22 5.29 18.91 -2.16
N SER A 23 5.89 17.87 -1.58
CA SER A 23 6.76 16.95 -2.31
C SER A 23 6.35 15.50 -2.09
N TRP A 24 6.66 14.66 -3.08
CA TRP A 24 6.50 13.22 -3.00
C TRP A 24 7.78 12.57 -2.45
N ILE A 25 7.63 11.56 -1.61
CA ILE A 25 8.72 10.76 -1.04
C ILE A 25 8.48 9.31 -1.46
N PRO A 26 9.49 8.58 -1.97
CA PRO A 26 9.33 7.17 -2.31
C PRO A 26 8.98 6.35 -1.06
N SER A 27 7.89 5.60 -1.15
CA SER A 27 7.46 4.65 -0.13
C SER A 27 7.97 3.25 -0.41
N SER A 28 8.24 2.93 -1.69
CA SER A 28 8.88 1.69 -2.15
C SER A 28 10.17 1.96 -2.94
N SER A 29 11.12 1.03 -2.89
CA SER A 29 12.38 1.06 -3.66
C SER A 29 12.25 0.53 -5.09
N LYS A 30 11.24 -0.32 -5.32
CA LYS A 30 10.91 -0.94 -6.61
C LYS A 30 9.38 -0.93 -6.82
N ALA A 31 8.95 -1.39 -7.99
CA ALA A 31 7.54 -1.69 -8.22
C ALA A 31 7.11 -2.84 -7.29
N VAL A 32 5.99 -2.64 -6.59
CA VAL A 32 5.41 -3.60 -5.65
C VAL A 32 3.96 -3.88 -6.02
N ASP A 33 3.46 -5.02 -5.54
CA ASP A 33 2.05 -5.37 -5.71
C ASP A 33 1.18 -4.44 -4.84
N VAL A 34 0.26 -3.75 -5.50
CA VAL A 34 -0.79 -2.93 -4.89
C VAL A 34 -2.09 -3.72 -5.01
N ASN A 35 -2.63 -4.10 -3.86
CA ASN A 35 -3.77 -4.99 -3.75
C ASN A 35 -5.00 -4.25 -3.23
N PHE A 36 -6.14 -4.46 -3.88
CA PHE A 36 -7.43 -3.91 -3.47
C PHE A 36 -8.24 -5.00 -2.77
N PHE A 37 -8.58 -4.78 -1.51
CA PHE A 37 -9.36 -5.70 -0.69
C PHE A 37 -10.73 -5.09 -0.37
N TYR A 38 -11.75 -5.93 -0.25
CA TYR A 38 -13.06 -5.51 0.26
C TYR A 38 -13.25 -6.07 1.67
N ASP A 39 -13.23 -5.17 2.65
CA ASP A 39 -13.45 -5.50 4.06
C ASP A 39 -14.95 -5.58 4.33
N SER A 40 -15.48 -6.79 4.38
CA SER A 40 -16.91 -7.02 4.60
C SER A 40 -17.38 -6.62 6.00
N ASN A 41 -16.51 -6.58 7.00
CA ASN A 41 -16.88 -6.20 8.36
C ASN A 41 -17.07 -4.68 8.49
N LYS A 42 -16.27 -3.92 7.75
CA LYS A 42 -16.32 -2.45 7.74
C LYS A 42 -17.09 -1.89 6.54
N HIS A 43 -17.53 -2.76 5.63
CA HIS A 43 -18.16 -2.41 4.36
C HIS A 43 -17.36 -1.36 3.56
N CYS A 44 -16.03 -1.49 3.54
CA CYS A 44 -15.15 -0.53 2.86
C CYS A 44 -14.05 -1.25 2.06
N TYR A 45 -13.46 -0.56 1.09
CA TYR A 45 -12.29 -1.05 0.39
C TYR A 45 -11.02 -0.67 1.16
N ARG A 46 -9.96 -1.46 1.00
CA ARG A 46 -8.62 -1.19 1.53
C ARG A 46 -7.60 -1.39 0.42
N ILE A 47 -6.67 -0.45 0.31
CA ILE A 47 -5.52 -0.60 -0.60
C ILE A 47 -4.30 -0.97 0.24
N ILE A 48 -3.68 -2.10 -0.07
CA ILE A 48 -2.53 -2.63 0.66
C ILE A 48 -1.38 -2.85 -0.32
N SER A 49 -0.24 -2.24 -0.02
CA SER A 49 1.05 -2.54 -0.65
C SER A 49 2.06 -2.98 0.40
N VAL A 50 2.80 -4.06 0.13
CA VAL A 50 3.83 -4.59 1.03
C VAL A 50 5.18 -4.56 0.32
N GLU A 51 6.18 -3.97 0.96
CA GLU A 51 7.59 -4.12 0.55
C GLU A 51 8.38 -4.74 1.69
N ASP A 52 9.14 -5.81 1.40
CA ASP A 52 10.13 -6.35 2.31
C ASP A 52 11.36 -5.43 2.30
N SER A 53 11.57 -4.69 3.40
CA SER A 53 12.76 -3.87 3.61
C SER A 53 13.75 -4.57 4.55
N HIS A 54 15.03 -4.22 4.49
CA HIS A 54 16.06 -4.76 5.42
C HIS A 54 15.73 -4.52 6.90
N ALA A 55 14.87 -3.54 7.21
CA ALA A 55 14.39 -3.22 8.55
C ALA A 55 13.05 -3.92 8.93
N GLY A 56 12.52 -4.81 8.08
CA GLY A 56 11.24 -5.51 8.26
C GLY A 56 10.23 -5.25 7.14
N LYS A 57 9.05 -5.87 7.23
CA LYS A 57 7.96 -5.67 6.26
C LYS A 57 7.32 -4.30 6.43
N LYS A 58 7.39 -3.45 5.41
CA LYS A 58 6.70 -2.15 5.40
C LYS A 58 5.34 -2.34 4.73
N VAL A 59 4.29 -2.30 5.54
CA VAL A 59 2.90 -2.36 5.09
C VAL A 59 2.36 -0.94 5.02
N SER A 60 1.90 -0.51 3.84
CA SER A 60 1.19 0.75 3.69
C SER A 60 -0.28 0.44 3.42
N GLY A 61 -1.13 0.78 4.39
CA GLY A 61 -2.58 0.75 4.24
C GLY A 61 -3.09 2.14 3.92
N TYR A 62 -3.83 2.27 2.82
CA TYR A 62 -4.52 3.52 2.47
C TYR A 62 -6.02 3.31 2.68
N LEU A 63 -6.65 4.29 3.34
CA LEU A 63 -8.10 4.37 3.59
C LEU A 63 -8.83 4.88 2.33
#